data_AF-A0A3B9XER4-F1
#
_entry.id   AF-A0A3B9XER4-F1
#
_cell.length_a   1.000
_cell.length_b   1.000
_cell.length_c   1.000
_cell.angle_alpha   90.00
_cell.angle_beta   90.00
_cell.angle_gamma   90.00
#
_symmetry.space_group_name_H-M   'P 1'
#
loop_
_entity.id
_entity.type
_entity.pdbx_description
1 polymer ?
#
loop_
_entity_poly.entity_id
_entity_poly.type
_entity_poly.pdbx_seq_one_letter_code
_entity_poly.pdbx_strand_id
1 'polypeptide(L)'
;PWIGVSLGLSFGFYGMIRKVNPLPASSALQIEMFLVFFIMLGGFYFFQGLGASPLPLNGRDALLLAGSGLATGLPLFWFNKGLGKTPLNVMGFLQFIAPTLQFLFGVFLYGEAFPFKKFIGFLLIWGGVMLLILELIFNPKRREDR
;
A
#
# COMPACT_ATOMS: atom_id res chain seq x y z
N PRO A 1 6.47 1.45 17.73
CA PRO A 1 5.59 2.65 17.59
C PRO A 1 6.03 3.65 16.50
N TRP A 2 7.34 3.86 16.24
CA TRP A 2 7.80 4.80 15.21
C TRP A 2 7.63 4.29 13.78
N ILE A 3 7.82 3.00 13.52
CA ILE A 3 7.70 2.41 12.16
C ILE A 3 6.30 2.65 11.57
N GLY A 4 5.24 2.45 12.38
CA GLY A 4 3.87 2.70 11.95
C GLY A 4 3.60 4.18 11.66
N VAL A 5 4.15 5.08 12.49
CA VAL A 5 4.01 6.53 12.30
C VAL A 5 4.77 6.98 11.05
N SER A 6 6.02 6.52 10.85
CA SER A 6 6.80 6.87 9.67
C SER A 6 6.13 6.35 8.40
N LEU A 7 5.65 5.10 8.39
CA LEU A 7 4.90 4.55 7.27
C LEU A 7 3.62 5.35 6.99
N GLY A 8 2.85 5.67 8.03
CA GLY A 8 1.63 6.47 7.89
C GLY A 8 1.90 7.86 7.32
N LEU A 9 2.96 8.53 7.81
CA LEU A 9 3.38 9.83 7.27
C LEU A 9 3.86 9.71 5.83
N SER A 10 4.78 8.79 5.52
CA SER A 10 5.28 8.58 4.16
C SER A 10 4.16 8.27 3.18
N PHE A 11 3.22 7.40 3.56
CA PHE A 11 2.10 7.02 2.70
C PHE A 11 1.09 8.17 2.53
N GLY A 12 0.85 8.95 3.59
CA GLY A 12 0.02 10.15 3.53
C GLY A 12 0.61 11.21 2.59
N PHE A 13 1.91 11.50 2.71
CA PHE A 13 2.61 12.42 1.81
C PHE A 13 2.62 11.92 0.37
N TYR A 14 2.90 10.62 0.15
CA TYR A 14 2.84 10.01 -1.17
C TYR A 14 1.46 10.20 -1.82
N GLY A 15 0.39 9.85 -1.09
CA GLY A 15 -0.98 10.02 -1.57
C GLY A 15 -1.34 11.47 -1.86
N MET A 16 -0.87 12.41 -1.04
CA MET A 16 -1.06 13.85 -1.26
C MET A 16 -0.35 14.32 -2.53
N ILE A 17 0.93 13.99 -2.70
CA ILE A 17 1.73 14.33 -3.90
C ILE A 17 1.04 13.76 -5.14
N ARG A 18 0.59 12.52 -5.09
CA ARG A 18 -0.12 11.87 -6.21
C ARG A 18 -1.45 12.51 -6.54
N LYS A 19 -2.18 13.02 -5.54
CA LYS A 19 -3.45 13.69 -5.77
C LYS A 19 -3.27 15.05 -6.46
N VAL A 20 -2.19 15.78 -6.18
CA VAL A 20 -1.90 17.08 -6.79
C VAL A 20 -1.14 16.97 -8.11
N ASN A 21 -0.53 15.81 -8.39
CA ASN A 21 0.26 15.61 -9.59
C ASN A 21 -0.63 15.55 -10.84
N PRO A 22 -0.39 16.40 -11.87
CA PRO A 22 -1.20 16.41 -13.09
C PRO A 22 -0.93 15.21 -14.02
N LEU A 23 0.11 14.43 -13.77
CA LEU A 23 0.50 13.32 -14.64
C LEU A 23 -0.52 12.15 -14.59
N PRO A 24 -0.80 11.51 -15.73
CA PRO A 24 -1.55 10.26 -15.76
C PRO A 24 -0.94 9.21 -14.83
N ALA A 25 -1.79 8.43 -14.17
CA ALA A 25 -1.36 7.40 -13.23
C ALA A 25 -0.36 6.40 -13.85
N SER A 26 -0.51 6.08 -15.14
CA SER A 26 0.41 5.21 -15.89
C SER A 26 1.81 5.83 -16.02
N SER A 27 1.89 7.04 -16.56
CA SER A 27 3.17 7.72 -16.81
C SER A 27 3.94 7.97 -15.52
N ALA A 28 3.26 8.45 -14.47
CA ALA A 28 3.94 8.72 -13.22
C ALA A 28 4.31 7.43 -12.46
N LEU A 29 3.56 6.33 -12.61
CA LEU A 29 3.99 5.03 -12.07
C LEU A 29 5.26 4.52 -12.77
N GLN A 30 5.36 4.67 -14.10
CA GLN A 30 6.57 4.30 -14.84
C GLN A 30 7.78 5.09 -14.36
N ILE A 31 7.63 6.39 -14.14
CA ILE A 31 8.71 7.24 -13.61
C ILE A 31 9.16 6.76 -12.22
N GLU A 32 8.22 6.45 -11.33
CA GLU A 32 8.56 5.91 -10.00
C GLU A 32 9.30 4.58 -10.08
N MET A 33 8.82 3.65 -10.93
CA MET A 33 9.47 2.36 -11.12
C MET A 33 10.86 2.52 -11.73
N PHE A 34 11.04 3.47 -12.66
CA PHE A 34 12.34 3.77 -13.26
C PHE A 34 13.31 4.34 -12.22
N LEU A 35 12.86 5.29 -11.38
CA LEU A 35 13.68 5.84 -10.30
C LEU A 35 14.10 4.76 -9.30
N VAL A 36 13.16 3.92 -8.86
CA VAL A 36 13.44 2.80 -7.96
C VAL A 36 14.41 1.81 -8.59
N PHE A 37 14.27 1.52 -9.89
CA PHE A 37 15.19 0.65 -10.61
C PHE A 37 16.64 1.17 -10.55
N PHE A 38 16.88 2.45 -10.82
CA PHE A 38 18.24 3.01 -10.72
C PHE A 38 18.78 3.01 -9.29
N ILE A 39 17.95 3.32 -8.30
CA ILE A 39 18.37 3.27 -6.89
C ILE A 39 18.77 1.85 -6.50
N MET A 40 17.97 0.85 -6.89
CA MET A 40 18.26 -0.56 -6.61
C MET A 40 19.48 -1.06 -7.38
N LEU A 41 19.69 -0.61 -8.62
CA LEU A 41 20.86 -0.94 -9.42
C LEU A 41 22.13 -0.36 -8.78
N GLY A 42 22.09 0.90 -8.33
CA GLY A 42 23.21 1.52 -7.60
C GLY A 42 23.50 0.79 -6.29
N GLY A 43 22.47 0.43 -5.53
CA GLY A 43 22.60 -0.38 -4.31
C GLY A 43 23.22 -1.75 -4.59
N PHE A 44 22.81 -2.42 -5.66
CA PHE A 44 23.37 -3.71 -6.07
C PHE A 44 24.88 -3.64 -6.27
N TYR A 45 25.37 -2.68 -7.06
CA TYR A 45 26.81 -2.51 -7.29
C TYR A 45 27.56 -2.08 -6.01
N PHE A 46 26.94 -1.23 -5.19
CA PHE A 46 27.51 -0.82 -3.91
C PHE A 46 27.73 -2.00 -2.97
N PHE A 47 26.72 -2.87 -2.80
CA PHE A 47 26.84 -4.06 -1.95
C PHE A 47 27.75 -5.13 -2.54
N GLN A 48 27.78 -5.28 -3.86
CA GLN A 48 28.74 -6.15 -4.53
C GLN A 48 30.19 -5.69 -4.26
N GLY A 49 30.45 -4.38 -4.26
CA GLY A 49 31.76 -3.82 -3.87
C GLY A 49 32.15 -4.08 -2.41
N LEU A 50 31.17 -4.31 -1.52
CA LEU A 50 31.37 -4.71 -0.13
C LEU A 50 31.53 -6.23 0.04
N GLY A 51 31.59 -7.00 -1.05
CA GLY A 51 31.72 -8.45 -1.03
C GLY A 51 30.41 -9.22 -0.88
N ALA A 52 29.26 -8.55 -0.91
CA ALA A 52 27.98 -9.24 -0.94
C ALA A 52 27.79 -9.94 -2.30
N SER A 53 27.55 -11.24 -2.26
CA SER A 53 27.20 -12.00 -3.46
C SER A 53 25.68 -12.10 -3.59
N PRO A 54 25.12 -11.93 -4.81
CA PRO A 54 23.69 -12.15 -5.04
C PRO A 54 23.33 -13.60 -4.69
N LEU A 55 22.15 -13.81 -4.13
CA LEU A 55 21.59 -15.15 -3.98
C LEU A 55 21.44 -15.78 -5.39
N PRO A 56 21.89 -17.02 -5.59
CA PRO A 56 21.68 -17.71 -6.86
C PRO A 56 20.18 -17.89 -7.08
N LEU A 57 19.65 -17.31 -8.16
CA LEU A 57 18.26 -17.43 -8.55
C LEU A 57 18.10 -18.64 -9.47
N ASN A 58 17.28 -19.60 -9.05
CA ASN A 58 16.82 -20.65 -9.95
C ASN A 58 15.75 -20.11 -10.90
N GLY A 59 15.46 -20.82 -12.01
CA GLY A 59 14.45 -20.37 -12.99
C GLY A 59 13.06 -20.14 -12.38
N ARG A 60 12.69 -20.93 -11.35
CA ARG A 60 11.44 -20.73 -10.59
C ARG A 60 11.45 -19.43 -9.79
N ASP A 61 12.52 -19.16 -9.07
CA ASP A 61 12.62 -17.99 -8.20
C ASP A 61 12.67 -16.71 -9.03
N ALA A 62 13.34 -16.74 -10.19
CA ALA A 62 13.33 -15.65 -11.16
C ALA A 62 11.90 -15.33 -11.66
N LEU A 63 11.10 -16.36 -11.97
CA LEU A 63 9.71 -16.19 -12.38
C LEU A 63 8.83 -15.64 -11.25
N LEU A 64 8.99 -16.14 -10.02
CA LEU A 64 8.27 -15.64 -8.85
C LEU A 64 8.63 -14.18 -8.55
N LEU A 65 9.90 -13.82 -8.68
CA LEU A 65 10.39 -12.46 -8.45
C LEU A 65 9.86 -11.50 -9.52
N ALA A 66 9.87 -11.89 -10.80
CA ALA A 66 9.21 -11.14 -11.86
C ALA A 66 7.69 -10.99 -11.61
N GLY A 67 7.03 -12.06 -11.18
CA GLY A 67 5.60 -12.07 -10.83
C GLY A 67 5.26 -11.16 -9.65
N SER A 68 6.16 -11.04 -8.66
CA SER A 68 5.98 -10.14 -7.50
C SER A 68 5.90 -8.66 -7.91
N GLY A 69 6.63 -8.28 -8.96
CA GLY A 69 6.55 -6.94 -9.55
C GLY A 69 5.16 -6.64 -10.10
N LEU A 70 4.54 -7.60 -10.79
CA LEU A 70 3.16 -7.46 -11.27
C LEU A 70 2.15 -7.43 -10.11
N ALA A 71 2.33 -8.33 -9.14
CA ALA A 71 1.46 -8.42 -7.97
C ALA A 71 1.46 -7.14 -7.11
N THR A 72 2.55 -6.38 -7.12
CA THR A 72 2.67 -5.09 -6.40
C THR A 72 2.33 -3.89 -7.26
N GLY A 73 2.75 -3.88 -8.53
CA GLY A 73 2.52 -2.77 -9.45
C GLY A 73 1.05 -2.58 -9.82
N LEU A 74 0.29 -3.67 -9.99
CA LEU A 74 -1.13 -3.60 -10.35
C LEU A 74 -1.99 -2.92 -9.27
N PRO A 75 -1.94 -3.33 -7.98
CA PRO A 75 -2.63 -2.61 -6.91
C PRO A 75 -2.23 -1.13 -6.84
N LEU A 76 -0.94 -0.82 -6.97
CA LEU A 76 -0.46 0.57 -6.91
C LEU A 76 -0.99 1.41 -8.07
N PHE A 77 -1.05 0.83 -9.28
CA PHE A 77 -1.63 1.47 -10.45
C PHE A 77 -3.10 1.82 -10.23
N TRP A 78 -3.89 0.89 -9.70
CA TRP A 78 -5.31 1.11 -9.42
C TRP A 78 -5.52 2.12 -8.29
N PHE A 79 -4.70 2.06 -7.25
CA PHE A 79 -4.68 3.04 -6.17
C PHE A 79 -4.43 4.45 -6.71
N ASN A 80 -3.39 4.63 -7.52
CA ASN A 80 -3.05 5.91 -8.14
C ASN A 80 -4.15 6.43 -9.07
N LYS A 81 -4.81 5.54 -9.81
CA LYS A 81 -5.96 5.91 -10.65
C LYS A 81 -7.19 6.31 -9.83
N GLY A 82 -7.39 5.71 -8.66
CA GLY A 82 -8.49 6.03 -7.75
C GLY A 82 -8.28 7.33 -6.97
N LEU A 83 -7.02 7.71 -6.69
CA LEU A 83 -6.68 8.89 -5.88
C LEU A 83 -7.22 10.19 -6.46
N GLY A 84 -7.17 10.35 -7.78
CA GLY A 84 -7.70 11.54 -8.46
C GLY A 84 -9.23 11.66 -8.40
N LYS A 85 -9.94 10.56 -8.13
CA LYS A 85 -11.41 10.51 -8.13
C LYS A 85 -12.03 10.47 -6.74
N THR A 86 -11.20 10.39 -5.71
CA THR A 86 -11.65 10.07 -4.35
C THR A 86 -11.05 11.04 -3.34
N PRO A 87 -11.82 11.49 -2.34
CA PRO A 87 -11.29 12.19 -1.18
C PRO A 87 -10.19 11.39 -0.47
N LEU A 88 -9.13 12.07 0.02
CA LEU A 88 -7.98 11.44 0.67
C LEU A 88 -8.37 10.69 1.96
N ASN A 89 -9.37 11.20 2.69
CA ASN A 89 -9.91 10.54 3.88
C ASN A 89 -10.52 9.17 3.52
N VAL A 90 -11.32 9.09 2.46
CA VAL A 90 -11.92 7.83 1.98
C VAL A 90 -10.85 6.83 1.55
N MET A 91 -9.79 7.31 0.89
CA MET A 91 -8.65 6.44 0.54
C MET A 91 -7.90 5.90 1.75
N GLY A 92 -7.78 6.68 2.83
CA GLY A 92 -7.26 6.19 4.11
C GLY A 92 -8.11 5.05 4.68
N PHE A 93 -9.43 5.10 4.55
CA PHE A 93 -10.31 4.03 5.04
C PHE A 93 -10.23 2.76 4.22
N LEU A 94 -10.15 2.89 2.88
CA LEU A 94 -10.00 1.74 1.99
C LEU A 94 -8.71 0.95 2.28
N GLN A 95 -7.67 1.58 2.84
CA GLN A 95 -6.46 0.88 3.25
C GLN A 95 -6.68 -0.11 4.40
N PHE A 96 -7.75 0.01 5.20
CA PHE A 96 -8.10 -0.98 6.24
C PHE A 96 -8.59 -2.32 5.65
N ILE A 97 -8.87 -2.38 4.34
CA ILE A 97 -9.14 -3.64 3.66
C ILE A 97 -7.89 -4.54 3.65
N ALA A 98 -6.70 -3.96 3.45
CA ALA A 98 -5.45 -4.72 3.40
C ALA A 98 -5.16 -5.50 4.70
N PRO A 99 -5.17 -4.89 5.91
CA PRO A 99 -4.99 -5.64 7.15
C PRO A 99 -6.14 -6.62 7.41
N THR A 100 -7.35 -6.37 6.90
CA THR A 100 -8.46 -7.33 6.97
C THR A 100 -8.19 -8.57 6.10
N LEU A 101 -7.73 -8.39 4.87
CA LEU A 101 -7.33 -9.50 3.99
C LEU A 101 -6.13 -10.26 4.55
N GLN A 102 -5.13 -9.56 5.11
CA GLN A 102 -4.00 -10.19 5.79
C GLN A 102 -4.46 -11.03 6.99
N PHE A 103 -5.40 -10.51 7.79
CA PHE A 103 -6.01 -11.27 8.88
C PHE A 103 -6.74 -12.51 8.38
N LEU A 104 -7.57 -12.38 7.33
CA LEU A 104 -8.30 -13.51 6.74
C LEU A 104 -7.35 -14.56 6.18
N PHE A 105 -6.30 -14.17 5.46
CA PHE A 105 -5.29 -15.12 4.99
C PHE A 105 -4.53 -15.77 6.14
N GLY A 106 -4.13 -15.00 7.15
CA GLY A 106 -3.48 -15.53 8.36
C GLY A 106 -4.29 -16.65 9.01
N VAL A 107 -5.58 -16.41 9.24
CA VAL A 107 -6.46 -17.37 9.93
C VAL A 107 -6.89 -18.52 9.03
N PHE A 108 -7.39 -18.24 7.83
CA PHE A 108 -8.03 -19.26 6.98
C PHE A 108 -7.03 -20.02 6.11
N LEU A 109 -5.98 -19.36 5.61
CA LEU A 109 -5.03 -19.97 4.68
C LEU A 109 -3.80 -20.52 5.41
N TYR A 110 -3.28 -19.77 6.38
CA TYR A 110 -2.09 -20.16 7.14
C TYR A 110 -2.39 -20.83 8.48
N GLY A 111 -3.66 -20.84 8.92
CA GLY A 111 -4.07 -21.49 10.16
C GLY A 111 -3.51 -20.85 11.43
N GLU A 112 -3.09 -19.58 11.36
CA GLU A 112 -2.49 -18.90 12.51
C GLU A 112 -3.52 -18.63 13.61
N ALA A 113 -3.16 -18.96 14.85
CA ALA A 113 -3.98 -18.67 16.01
C ALA A 113 -4.07 -17.15 16.20
N PHE A 114 -5.26 -16.59 16.02
CA PHE A 114 -5.46 -15.17 16.21
C PHE A 114 -5.74 -14.83 17.68
N PRO A 115 -4.89 -14.04 18.36
CA PRO A 115 -5.09 -13.70 19.76
C PRO A 115 -6.35 -12.85 19.92
N PHE A 116 -7.19 -13.20 20.89
CA PHE A 116 -8.43 -12.47 21.20
C PHE A 116 -8.19 -10.96 21.43
N LYS A 117 -7.04 -10.58 22.02
CA LYS A 117 -6.65 -9.17 22.20
C LYS A 117 -6.52 -8.40 20.88
N LYS A 118 -5.97 -9.03 19.83
CA LYS A 118 -5.85 -8.40 18.50
C LYS A 118 -7.20 -8.28 17.81
N PHE A 119 -8.12 -9.21 18.09
CA PHE A 119 -9.49 -9.18 17.58
C PHE A 119 -10.31 -8.02 18.14
N ILE A 120 -10.19 -7.73 19.44
CA ILE A 120 -10.84 -6.55 20.03
C ILE A 120 -10.32 -5.28 19.35
N GLY A 121 -9.00 -5.16 19.17
CA GLY A 121 -8.41 -4.02 18.46
C GLY A 121 -8.93 -3.88 17.03
N PHE A 122 -9.05 -4.99 16.31
CA PHE A 122 -9.62 -5.01 14.96
C PHE A 122 -11.08 -4.52 14.93
N LEU A 123 -11.92 -4.98 15.87
CA LEU A 123 -13.31 -4.53 15.99
C LEU A 123 -13.42 -3.04 16.32
N LEU A 124 -12.55 -2.50 17.19
CA LEU A 124 -12.54 -1.08 17.51
C LEU A 124 -12.20 -0.21 16.29
N ILE A 125 -11.20 -0.63 15.49
CA ILE A 125 -10.83 0.05 14.24
C ILE A 125 -12.02 0.06 13.28
N TRP A 126 -12.65 -1.10 13.06
CA TRP A 126 -13.81 -1.21 12.18
C TRP A 126 -15.03 -0.45 12.68
N GLY A 127 -15.23 -0.36 13.99
CA GLY A 127 -16.27 0.48 14.59
C GLY A 127 -16.08 1.96 14.22
N GLY A 128 -14.84 2.47 14.33
CA GLY A 128 -14.50 3.83 13.89
C GLY A 128 -14.71 4.05 12.39
N VAL A 129 -14.30 3.09 11.56
CA VAL A 129 -14.51 3.14 10.10
C VAL A 129 -16.00 3.15 9.76
N MET A 130 -16.82 2.33 10.43
CA MET A 130 -18.27 2.29 10.21
C MET A 130 -18.95 3.61 10.56
N LEU A 131 -18.62 4.23 11.69
CA LEU A 131 -19.15 5.54 12.05
C LEU A 131 -18.86 6.60 10.98
N LEU A 132 -17.67 6.56 10.40
CA LEU A 132 -17.22 7.51 9.39
C LEU A 132 -17.87 7.24 8.02
N ILE A 133 -18.09 5.98 7.66
CA ILE A 133 -18.89 5.60 6.48
C ILE A 133 -20.33 6.10 6.64
N LEU A 134 -20.92 5.94 7.83
CA LEU A 134 -22.26 6.45 8.12
C LEU A 134 -22.29 7.99 7.97
N GLU A 135 -21.30 8.71 8.49
CA GLU A 135 -21.19 10.18 8.29
C GLU A 135 -21.15 10.57 6.81
N LEU A 136 -20.38 9.84 5.99
CA LEU A 136 -20.27 10.06 4.54
C LEU A 136 -21.59 9.81 3.79
N ILE A 137 -22.39 8.82 4.23
CA ILE A 137 -23.67 8.47 3.62
C ILE A 137 -24.77 9.48 4.03
N PHE A 138 -24.83 9.82 5.32
CA PHE A 138 -25.90 10.66 5.86
C PHE A 138 -25.68 12.17 5.64
N ASN A 139 -24.45 12.63 5.41
CA ASN A 139 -24.16 14.05 5.19
C ASN A 139 -23.51 14.36 3.82
N PRO A 140 -24.21 14.12 2.70
CA PRO A 140 -23.67 14.30 1.36
C PRO A 140 -23.40 15.77 0.98
N LYS A 141 -24.03 16.74 1.66
CA LYS A 141 -23.94 18.18 1.34
C LYS A 141 -22.53 18.77 1.50
N ARG A 142 -21.64 18.12 2.25
CA ARG A 142 -20.24 18.58 2.44
C ARG A 142 -19.30 18.25 1.26
N ARG A 143 -19.80 17.55 0.23
CA ARG A 143 -19.03 17.17 -0.98
C ARG A 143 -18.98 18.25 -2.05
N GLU A 144 -19.88 19.24 -2.04
CA GLU A 144 -20.00 20.22 -3.11
C GLU A 144 -19.14 21.49 -2.87
N ASP A 145 -18.71 21.71 -1.62
CA ASP A 145 -17.96 22.91 -1.20
C ASP A 145 -16.42 22.71 -1.13
N ARG A 146 -15.86 21.59 -1.61
CA ARG A 146 -14.41 21.27 -1.57
C ARG A 146 -13.91 20.63 -2.86
#